data_AF-A0A660YK15-F1
#
_entry.id   AF-A0A660YK15-F1
#
_cell.length_a   1.000
_cell.length_b   1.000
_cell.length_c   1.000
_cell.angle_alpha   90.00
_cell.angle_beta   90.00
_cell.angle_gamma   90.00
#
_symmetry.space_group_name_H-M   'P 1'
#
loop_
_entity.id
_entity.type
_entity.pdbx_description
1 polymer ?
#
loop_
_entity_poly.entity_id
_entity_poly.type
_entity_poly.pdbx_seq_one_letter_code
_entity_poly.pdbx_strand_id
1 'polypeptide(L)'
;IPDREENGHKDFSRIIEMAKKCQPPVEIEKGEIVGGFAHHQVIALADKIVDAVKTGAIKRFVVMAGCDGRHKSRNYFTEVAETLPKDAVILTAGCAKFRYNKLNLGEIGGIPRVLDAGQCNDSYSLAVIALKLKEVFGMENVNDLPISFDIAWYEQKAVAVLLALLYLGFKGIRLGPTLPAFLSPAVINVLVEKFDIKPVGDVASDVKAIMAGR
;
A
#
# COMPACT_ATOMS: atom_id res chain seq x y z
N ILE A 1 12.81 -22.72 -18.45
CA ILE A 1 11.69 -23.60 -18.05
C ILE A 1 10.69 -23.51 -19.19
N PRO A 2 10.41 -24.60 -19.91
CA PRO A 2 9.45 -24.56 -21.00
C PRO A 2 8.05 -24.16 -20.49
N ASP A 3 7.19 -23.72 -21.40
CA ASP A 3 5.79 -23.46 -21.07
C ASP A 3 5.08 -24.75 -20.66
N ARG A 4 4.00 -24.57 -19.90
CA ARG A 4 3.18 -25.69 -19.43
C ARG A 4 2.43 -26.29 -20.62
N GLU A 5 2.44 -27.61 -20.76
CA GLU A 5 1.56 -28.31 -21.68
C GLU A 5 0.08 -28.13 -21.29
N GLU A 6 -0.83 -28.34 -22.24
CA GLU A 6 -2.26 -28.29 -21.96
C GLU A 6 -2.61 -29.34 -20.88
N ASN A 7 -3.29 -28.90 -19.81
CA ASN A 7 -3.57 -29.69 -18.60
C ASN A 7 -2.35 -30.27 -17.84
N GLY A 8 -1.13 -29.88 -18.18
CA GLY A 8 0.09 -30.31 -17.51
C GLY A 8 0.49 -29.44 -16.30
N HIS A 9 1.67 -29.71 -15.76
CA HIS A 9 2.38 -28.84 -14.83
C HIS A 9 3.68 -28.35 -15.45
N LYS A 10 4.20 -27.20 -15.00
CA LYS A 10 5.54 -26.77 -15.42
C LYS A 10 6.56 -27.74 -14.82
N ASP A 11 7.51 -28.20 -15.64
CA ASP A 11 8.62 -29.00 -15.15
C ASP A 11 9.73 -28.09 -14.58
N PHE A 12 9.95 -28.18 -13.27
CA PHE A 12 11.00 -27.48 -12.55
C PHE A 12 12.22 -28.37 -12.22
N SER A 13 12.28 -29.61 -12.73
CA SER A 13 13.37 -30.57 -12.48
C SER A 13 14.76 -29.95 -12.70
N ARG A 14 14.95 -29.21 -13.80
CA ARG A 14 16.23 -28.59 -14.15
C ARG A 14 16.72 -27.55 -13.15
N ILE A 15 15.82 -26.71 -12.60
CA ILE A 15 16.22 -25.71 -11.60
C ILE A 15 16.53 -26.36 -10.26
N ILE A 16 15.83 -27.45 -9.91
CA ILE A 16 16.09 -28.24 -8.70
C ILE A 16 17.48 -28.90 -8.78
N GLU A 17 17.82 -29.53 -9.90
CA GLU A 17 19.13 -30.17 -10.09
C GLU A 17 20.28 -29.14 -10.12
N MET A 18 20.03 -27.94 -10.64
CA MET A 18 20.98 -26.84 -10.56
C MET A 18 21.18 -26.38 -9.11
N ALA A 19 20.09 -26.19 -8.35
CA ALA A 19 20.13 -25.69 -6.98
C ALA A 19 20.92 -26.61 -6.04
N LYS A 20 20.87 -27.93 -6.22
CA LYS A 20 21.66 -28.92 -5.45
C LYS A 20 23.18 -28.74 -5.60
N LYS A 21 23.64 -28.09 -6.67
CA LYS A 21 25.06 -27.83 -6.97
C LYS A 21 25.49 -26.41 -6.58
N CYS A 22 24.55 -25.55 -6.19
CA CYS A 22 24.85 -24.19 -5.78
C CYS A 22 25.28 -24.15 -4.31
N GLN A 23 26.09 -23.16 -3.96
CA GLN A 23 26.32 -22.82 -2.56
C GLN A 23 25.03 -22.27 -1.93
N PRO A 24 24.84 -22.44 -0.61
CA PRO A 24 23.72 -21.80 0.07
C PRO A 24 23.79 -20.27 -0.05
N PRO A 25 22.65 -19.57 0.05
CA PRO A 25 22.64 -18.10 0.05
C PRO A 25 23.53 -17.52 1.15
N VAL A 26 24.27 -16.46 0.83
CA VAL A 26 25.01 -15.67 1.82
C VAL A 26 24.01 -14.80 2.57
N GLU A 27 24.03 -14.87 3.90
CA GLU A 27 23.15 -14.05 4.75
C GLU A 27 23.45 -12.56 4.56
N ILE A 28 22.41 -11.77 4.27
CA ILE A 28 22.51 -10.31 4.08
C ILE A 28 21.86 -9.51 5.21
N GLU A 29 20.96 -10.13 5.98
CA GLU A 29 20.23 -9.52 7.10
C GLU A 29 19.64 -10.61 8.01
N LYS A 30 19.24 -10.22 9.23
CA LYS A 30 18.53 -11.08 10.20
C LYS A 30 17.27 -10.38 10.70
N GLY A 31 16.26 -11.17 11.06
CA GLY A 31 15.02 -10.69 11.65
C GLY A 31 13.80 -11.33 11.01
N GLU A 32 12.66 -10.68 11.17
CA GLU A 32 11.37 -11.13 10.65
C GLU A 32 10.59 -9.95 10.06
N ILE A 33 9.65 -10.26 9.18
CA ILE A 33 8.71 -9.30 8.61
C ILE A 33 7.32 -9.88 8.83
N VAL A 34 6.46 -9.13 9.50
CA VAL A 34 5.06 -9.51 9.74
C VAL A 34 4.22 -9.08 8.54
N GLY A 35 3.34 -9.95 8.07
CA GLY A 35 2.40 -9.67 6.99
C GLY A 35 1.24 -10.66 6.97
N GLY A 36 0.40 -10.62 5.92
CA GLY A 36 -0.77 -11.50 5.81
C GLY A 36 -2.09 -10.84 6.20
N PHE A 37 -2.13 -9.50 6.25
CA PHE A 37 -3.32 -8.70 6.56
C PHE A 37 -4.20 -8.46 5.33
N ALA A 38 -4.50 -9.52 4.57
CA ALA A 38 -5.49 -9.46 3.50
C ALA A 38 -6.91 -9.27 4.08
N HIS A 39 -7.91 -9.02 3.22
CA HIS A 39 -9.25 -8.61 3.64
C HIS A 39 -9.88 -9.56 4.67
N HIS A 40 -9.75 -10.89 4.51
CA HIS A 40 -10.35 -11.83 5.46
C HIS A 40 -9.75 -11.70 6.87
N GLN A 41 -8.41 -11.61 6.97
CA GLN A 41 -7.72 -11.43 8.24
C GLN A 41 -8.05 -10.08 8.90
N VAL A 42 -8.12 -9.00 8.12
CA VAL A 42 -8.46 -7.67 8.65
C VAL A 42 -9.91 -7.59 9.08
N ILE A 43 -10.83 -8.21 8.32
CA ILE A 43 -12.25 -8.30 8.69
C ILE A 43 -12.42 -9.13 9.98
N ALA A 44 -11.66 -10.21 10.16
CA ALA A 44 -11.65 -10.98 11.40
C ALA A 44 -11.16 -10.16 12.61
N LEU A 45 -10.41 -9.08 12.38
CA LEU A 45 -9.93 -8.13 13.38
C LEU A 45 -10.76 -6.82 13.42
N ALA A 46 -11.90 -6.77 12.71
CA ALA A 46 -12.65 -5.53 12.50
C ALA A 46 -13.07 -4.87 13.81
N ASP A 47 -13.59 -5.63 14.78
CA ASP A 47 -14.03 -5.08 16.07
C ASP A 47 -12.89 -4.38 16.80
N LYS A 48 -11.71 -5.02 16.85
CA LYS A 48 -10.51 -4.45 17.47
C LYS A 48 -10.05 -3.17 16.75
N ILE A 49 -10.08 -3.17 15.41
CA ILE A 49 -9.71 -2.00 14.60
C ILE A 49 -10.70 -0.85 14.80
N VAL A 50 -12.00 -1.16 14.80
CA VAL A 50 -13.09 -0.19 14.98
C VAL A 50 -13.00 0.45 16.37
N ASP A 51 -12.75 -0.34 17.42
CA ASP A 51 -12.56 0.17 18.77
C ASP A 51 -11.31 1.05 18.87
N ALA A 52 -10.21 0.66 18.24
CA ALA A 52 -8.99 1.48 18.20
C ALA A 52 -9.21 2.82 17.48
N VAL A 53 -10.05 2.86 16.44
CA VAL A 53 -10.43 4.11 15.77
C VAL A 53 -11.37 4.94 16.65
N LYS A 54 -12.41 4.34 17.24
CA LYS A 54 -13.39 5.04 18.10
C LYS A 54 -12.75 5.64 19.36
N THR A 55 -11.78 4.97 19.94
CA THR A 55 -11.02 5.46 21.11
C THR A 55 -9.95 6.49 20.75
N GLY A 56 -9.68 6.70 19.46
CA GLY A 56 -8.64 7.60 18.97
C GLY A 56 -7.22 7.03 19.09
N ALA A 57 -7.06 5.75 19.43
CA ALA A 57 -5.78 5.07 19.44
C ALA A 57 -5.19 4.96 18.03
N ILE A 58 -6.04 4.73 17.03
CA ILE A 58 -5.71 4.89 15.60
C ILE A 58 -6.47 6.11 15.08
N LYS A 59 -5.73 7.17 14.74
CA LYS A 59 -6.33 8.39 14.16
C LYS A 59 -6.48 8.34 12.66
N ARG A 60 -5.60 7.61 11.97
CA ARG A 60 -5.59 7.55 10.51
C ARG A 60 -4.89 6.33 9.97
N PHE A 61 -5.44 5.77 8.91
CA PHE A 61 -4.75 4.83 8.03
C PHE A 61 -4.13 5.56 6.84
N VAL A 62 -2.92 5.17 6.47
CA VAL A 62 -2.22 5.72 5.31
C VAL A 62 -1.93 4.59 4.35
N VAL A 63 -2.62 4.57 3.21
CA VAL A 63 -2.40 3.59 2.15
C VAL A 63 -1.13 3.99 1.40
N MET A 64 -0.03 3.28 1.69
CA MET A 64 1.28 3.46 1.04
C MET A 64 1.60 2.31 0.08
N ALA A 65 0.57 1.73 -0.54
CA ALA A 65 0.69 0.60 -1.45
C ALA A 65 1.32 0.98 -2.80
N GLY A 66 1.56 -0.04 -3.62
CA GLY A 66 1.95 0.10 -5.03
C GLY A 66 3.32 -0.50 -5.36
N CYS A 67 4.09 0.19 -6.19
CA CYS A 67 5.32 -0.33 -6.79
C CYS A 67 6.55 0.52 -6.44
N ASP A 68 7.63 -0.15 -6.00
CA ASP A 68 8.93 0.48 -5.78
C ASP A 68 9.74 0.61 -7.08
N GLY A 69 10.84 1.36 -7.03
CA GLY A 69 11.75 1.59 -8.14
C GLY A 69 13.09 2.18 -7.69
N ARG A 70 13.93 2.57 -8.65
CA ARG A 70 15.35 2.91 -8.40
C ARG A 70 15.63 4.36 -8.01
N HIS A 71 14.71 5.28 -8.32
CA HIS A 71 14.95 6.72 -8.15
C HIS A 71 15.14 7.07 -6.66
N LYS A 72 16.19 7.85 -6.36
CA LYS A 72 16.48 8.29 -4.98
C LYS A 72 15.34 9.08 -4.34
N SER A 73 14.52 9.77 -5.13
CA SER A 73 13.34 10.50 -4.65
C SER A 73 12.32 9.61 -3.95
N ARG A 74 12.39 8.28 -4.11
CA ARG A 74 11.55 7.32 -3.37
C ARG A 74 11.92 7.20 -1.89
N ASN A 75 13.04 7.78 -1.46
CA ASN A 75 13.35 7.91 -0.03
C ASN A 75 12.24 8.67 0.71
N TYR A 76 11.49 9.53 -0.01
CA TYR A 76 10.24 10.12 0.45
C TYR A 76 9.33 9.13 1.19
N PHE A 77 9.09 7.93 0.63
CA PHE A 77 8.18 6.96 1.26
C PHE A 77 8.74 6.32 2.53
N THR A 78 10.07 6.20 2.64
CA THR A 78 10.74 5.78 3.88
C THR A 78 10.59 6.88 4.93
N GLU A 79 10.91 8.13 4.57
CA GLU A 79 10.84 9.29 5.46
C GLU A 79 9.40 9.58 5.93
N VAL A 80 8.38 9.43 5.06
CA VAL A 80 6.96 9.51 5.44
C VAL A 80 6.64 8.46 6.50
N ALA A 81 7.02 7.20 6.29
CA ALA A 81 6.72 6.13 7.23
C ALA A 81 7.35 6.34 8.62
N GLU A 82 8.56 6.89 8.66
CA GLU A 82 9.27 7.25 9.90
C GLU A 82 8.64 8.48 10.59
N THR A 83 8.19 9.46 9.81
CA THR A 83 7.68 10.75 10.29
C THR A 83 6.20 10.66 10.72
N LEU A 84 5.44 9.69 10.19
CA LEU A 84 4.05 9.50 10.56
C LEU A 84 3.88 9.36 12.08
N PRO A 85 2.92 10.10 12.69
CA PRO A 85 2.60 9.98 14.11
C PRO A 85 2.37 8.53 14.55
N LYS A 86 2.70 8.23 15.81
CA LYS A 86 2.60 6.87 16.37
C LYS A 86 1.16 6.33 16.45
N ASP A 87 0.16 7.21 16.30
CA ASP A 87 -1.27 6.88 16.21
C ASP A 87 -1.77 6.70 14.75
N ALA A 88 -0.86 6.64 13.77
CA ALA A 88 -1.15 6.30 12.38
C ALA A 88 -0.71 4.86 12.03
N VAL A 89 -1.49 4.19 11.16
CA VAL A 89 -1.22 2.84 10.65
C VAL A 89 -1.03 2.87 9.14
N ILE A 90 0.03 2.25 8.64
CA ILE A 90 0.29 2.09 7.21
C ILE A 90 -0.42 0.84 6.69
N LEU A 91 -1.21 1.00 5.63
CA LEU A 91 -1.77 -0.11 4.86
C LEU A 91 -0.96 -0.27 3.58
N THR A 92 -0.46 -1.46 3.30
CA THR A 92 0.38 -1.70 2.12
C THR A 92 0.04 -2.96 1.36
N ALA A 93 0.36 -2.94 0.07
CA ALA A 93 0.27 -4.03 -0.88
C ALA A 93 1.26 -3.75 -2.03
N GLY A 94 1.92 -4.78 -2.56
CA GLY A 94 2.92 -4.62 -3.62
C GLY A 94 4.31 -4.20 -3.12
N CYS A 95 5.27 -4.10 -4.04
CA CYS A 95 6.69 -3.94 -3.67
C CYS A 95 7.05 -2.57 -3.08
N ALA A 96 6.16 -1.56 -3.13
CA ALA A 96 6.35 -0.30 -2.40
C ALA A 96 6.66 -0.51 -0.91
N LYS A 97 6.13 -1.60 -0.32
CA LYS A 97 6.36 -1.99 1.08
C LYS A 97 7.84 -2.05 1.48
N PHE A 98 8.75 -2.38 0.56
CA PHE A 98 10.17 -2.54 0.87
C PHE A 98 10.86 -1.23 1.29
N ARG A 99 10.18 -0.09 1.12
CA ARG A 99 10.64 1.21 1.65
C ARG A 99 10.50 1.34 3.16
N TYR A 100 9.64 0.55 3.81
CA TYR A 100 9.31 0.74 5.22
C TYR A 100 8.97 -0.54 6.00
N ASN A 101 8.82 -1.70 5.36
CA ASN A 101 8.42 -2.96 6.03
C ASN A 101 9.50 -3.59 6.92
N LYS A 102 10.71 -3.04 6.90
CA LYS A 102 11.84 -3.44 7.77
C LYS A 102 12.14 -2.40 8.86
N LEU A 103 11.35 -1.33 8.93
CA LEU A 103 11.48 -0.33 9.99
C LEU A 103 10.81 -0.83 11.26
N ASN A 104 11.38 -0.48 12.41
CA ASN A 104 10.77 -0.78 13.71
C ASN A 104 9.70 0.27 14.07
N LEU A 105 8.56 0.22 13.39
CA LEU A 105 7.47 1.18 13.59
C LEU A 105 6.57 0.86 14.78
N GLY A 106 6.65 -0.36 15.33
CA GLY A 106 5.89 -0.83 16.49
C GLY A 106 4.44 -1.20 16.17
N GLU A 107 3.61 -1.21 17.21
CA GLU A 107 2.20 -1.59 17.16
C GLU A 107 1.33 -0.66 18.02
N ILE A 108 0.02 -0.65 17.77
CA ILE A 108 -0.99 0.08 18.53
C ILE A 108 -1.96 -0.94 19.11
N GLY A 109 -1.91 -1.17 20.42
CA GLY A 109 -2.78 -2.15 21.09
C GLY A 109 -2.67 -3.56 20.51
N GLY A 110 -1.48 -3.99 20.08
CA GLY A 110 -1.28 -5.28 19.41
C GLY A 110 -1.73 -5.31 17.94
N ILE A 111 -1.88 -4.17 17.28
CA ILE A 111 -2.08 -4.05 15.82
C ILE A 111 -0.78 -3.48 15.23
N PRO A 112 -0.03 -4.22 14.38
CA PRO A 112 1.18 -3.69 13.76
C PRO A 112 0.93 -2.37 13.02
N ARG A 113 1.84 -1.40 13.13
CA ARG A 113 1.72 -0.13 12.41
C ARG A 113 1.97 -0.24 10.91
N VAL A 114 2.37 -1.41 10.42
CA VAL A 114 2.40 -1.74 8.98
C VAL A 114 1.57 -3.01 8.78
N LEU A 115 0.45 -2.88 8.08
CA LEU A 115 -0.42 -4.00 7.71
C LEU A 115 -0.22 -4.32 6.23
N ASP A 116 0.56 -5.38 5.98
CA ASP A 116 0.84 -5.87 4.64
C ASP A 116 -0.22 -6.86 4.15
N ALA A 117 -1.03 -6.43 3.19
CA ALA A 117 -2.07 -7.23 2.57
C ALA A 117 -1.56 -8.19 1.49
N GLY A 118 -0.33 -8.03 0.99
CA GLY A 118 0.27 -8.94 0.01
C GLY A 118 0.84 -8.27 -1.24
N GLN A 119 0.63 -8.86 -2.39
CA GLN A 119 1.12 -8.40 -3.69
C GLN A 119 0.37 -7.15 -4.17
N CYS A 120 0.78 -6.57 -5.30
CA CYS A 120 0.13 -5.37 -5.85
C CYS A 120 -1.37 -5.58 -6.13
N ASN A 121 -1.78 -6.79 -6.55
CA ASN A 121 -3.18 -7.18 -6.73
C ASN A 121 -3.97 -7.22 -5.41
N ASP A 122 -3.32 -7.43 -4.26
CA ASP A 122 -3.97 -7.39 -2.95
C ASP A 122 -4.32 -5.96 -2.50
N SER A 123 -4.05 -4.94 -3.33
CA SER A 123 -4.71 -3.63 -3.22
C SER A 123 -6.24 -3.75 -3.28
N TYR A 124 -6.75 -4.82 -3.90
CA TYR A 124 -8.16 -5.23 -3.78
C TYR A 124 -8.59 -5.39 -2.32
N SER A 125 -7.77 -6.05 -1.49
CA SER A 125 -8.07 -6.21 -0.07
C SER A 125 -8.16 -4.86 0.64
N LEU A 126 -7.29 -3.91 0.31
CA LEU A 126 -7.32 -2.56 0.91
C LEU A 126 -8.61 -1.81 0.56
N ALA A 127 -9.08 -1.94 -0.68
CA ALA A 127 -10.37 -1.38 -1.10
C ALA A 127 -11.56 -2.05 -0.37
N VAL A 128 -11.55 -3.38 -0.23
CA VAL A 128 -12.58 -4.12 0.53
C VAL A 128 -12.59 -3.69 2.01
N ILE A 129 -11.41 -3.53 2.62
CA ILE A 129 -11.29 -3.05 4.00
C ILE A 129 -11.88 -1.65 4.15
N ALA A 130 -11.56 -0.72 3.25
CA ALA A 130 -12.12 0.62 3.27
C ALA A 130 -13.65 0.61 3.11
N LEU A 131 -14.19 -0.18 2.18
CA LEU A 131 -15.63 -0.32 1.98
C LEU A 131 -16.32 -0.92 3.22
N LYS A 132 -15.68 -1.88 3.91
CA LYS A 132 -16.22 -2.43 5.16
C LYS A 132 -16.19 -1.41 6.29
N LEU A 133 -15.11 -0.64 6.42
CA LEU A 133 -15.05 0.44 7.42
C LEU A 133 -16.10 1.50 7.14
N LYS A 134 -16.35 1.87 5.88
CA LYS A 134 -17.44 2.77 5.49
C LYS A 134 -18.79 2.27 6.02
N GLU A 135 -19.09 0.99 5.80
CA GLU A 135 -20.32 0.34 6.27
C GLU A 135 -20.41 0.38 7.81
N VAL A 136 -19.34 -0.01 8.50
CA VAL A 136 -19.32 -0.08 9.98
C VAL A 136 -19.43 1.29 10.64
N PHE A 137 -18.86 2.33 10.04
CA PHE A 137 -19.01 3.71 10.52
C PHE A 137 -20.27 4.42 10.01
N GLY A 138 -21.09 3.77 9.19
CA GLY A 138 -22.30 4.35 8.62
C GLY A 138 -22.04 5.59 7.75
N MET A 139 -20.87 5.66 7.11
CA MET A 139 -20.48 6.80 6.28
C MET A 139 -21.11 6.69 4.88
N GLU A 140 -21.57 7.80 4.32
CA GLU A 140 -22.14 7.83 2.97
C GLU A 140 -21.06 7.75 1.89
N ASN A 141 -19.90 8.36 2.14
CA ASN A 141 -18.79 8.45 1.19
C ASN A 141 -17.54 7.74 1.72
N VAL A 142 -16.84 6.99 0.86
CA VAL A 142 -15.55 6.35 1.19
C VAL A 142 -14.46 7.36 1.57
N ASN A 143 -14.58 8.60 1.08
CA ASN A 143 -13.61 9.66 1.33
C ASN A 143 -13.76 10.32 2.71
N ASP A 144 -14.85 10.03 3.44
CA ASP A 144 -15.05 10.52 4.81
C ASP A 144 -14.32 9.66 5.86
N LEU A 145 -13.81 8.50 5.44
CA LEU A 145 -13.02 7.63 6.29
C LEU A 145 -11.73 8.30 6.74
N PRO A 146 -11.18 7.94 7.92
CA PRO A 146 -9.85 8.34 8.34
C PRO A 146 -8.77 7.56 7.56
N ILE A 147 -8.83 7.59 6.23
CA ILE A 147 -7.90 6.94 5.31
C ILE A 147 -7.34 8.00 4.37
N SER A 148 -6.04 7.99 4.16
CA SER A 148 -5.36 8.81 3.16
C SER A 148 -4.56 7.92 2.21
N PHE A 149 -4.38 8.36 0.97
CA PHE A 149 -3.67 7.59 -0.06
C PHE A 149 -2.39 8.32 -0.48
N ASP A 150 -1.27 7.63 -0.34
CA ASP A 150 0.06 8.07 -0.73
C ASP A 150 0.78 6.94 -1.49
N ILE A 151 0.42 6.81 -2.78
CA ILE A 151 0.69 5.62 -3.59
C ILE A 151 1.97 5.81 -4.40
N ALA A 152 2.87 4.83 -4.30
CA ALA A 152 4.03 4.73 -5.17
C ALA A 152 3.67 3.92 -6.44
N TRP A 153 4.07 4.38 -7.62
CA TRP A 153 3.87 3.62 -8.87
C TRP A 153 5.17 3.43 -9.65
N TYR A 154 5.20 2.46 -10.56
CA TYR A 154 6.35 2.22 -11.45
C TYR A 154 5.94 1.61 -12.80
N GLU A 155 5.16 0.53 -12.77
CA GLU A 155 4.72 -0.20 -13.97
C GLU A 155 3.18 -0.21 -14.11
N GLN A 156 2.67 -0.93 -15.11
CA GLN A 156 1.31 -0.79 -15.60
C GLN A 156 0.26 -1.42 -14.67
N LYS A 157 0.59 -2.41 -13.83
CA LYS A 157 -0.36 -2.91 -12.83
C LYS A 157 -0.69 -1.85 -11.78
N ALA A 158 0.27 -1.01 -11.40
CA ALA A 158 -0.03 0.14 -10.53
C ALA A 158 -1.02 1.13 -11.18
N VAL A 159 -0.97 1.29 -12.51
CA VAL A 159 -1.95 2.11 -13.25
C VAL A 159 -3.34 1.46 -13.18
N ALA A 160 -3.44 0.13 -13.35
CA ALA A 160 -4.72 -0.57 -13.21
C ALA A 160 -5.31 -0.43 -11.80
N VAL A 161 -4.47 -0.54 -10.75
CA VAL A 161 -4.88 -0.31 -9.36
C VAL A 161 -5.37 1.13 -9.16
N LEU A 162 -4.65 2.12 -9.68
CA LEU A 162 -5.09 3.52 -9.62
C LEU A 162 -6.46 3.70 -10.25
N LEU A 163 -6.66 3.22 -11.49
CA LEU A 163 -7.95 3.32 -12.18
C LEU A 163 -9.08 2.62 -11.42
N ALA A 164 -8.81 1.48 -10.77
CA ALA A 164 -9.78 0.81 -9.92
C ALA A 164 -10.18 1.67 -8.70
N LEU A 165 -9.22 2.31 -8.03
CA LEU A 165 -9.51 3.22 -6.91
C LEU A 165 -10.33 4.43 -7.36
N LEU A 166 -10.00 5.02 -8.52
CA LEU A 166 -10.77 6.13 -9.11
C LEU A 166 -12.21 5.71 -9.45
N TYR A 167 -12.38 4.50 -10.01
CA TYR A 167 -13.68 3.93 -10.32
C TYR A 167 -14.53 3.72 -9.06
N LEU A 168 -13.91 3.27 -7.97
CA LEU A 168 -14.55 3.10 -6.66
C LEU A 168 -14.87 4.45 -5.95
N GLY A 169 -14.48 5.58 -6.55
CA GLY A 169 -14.80 6.91 -6.06
C GLY A 169 -13.82 7.47 -5.03
N PHE A 170 -12.66 6.84 -4.83
CA PHE A 170 -11.61 7.42 -4.00
C PHE A 170 -11.03 8.69 -4.64
N LYS A 171 -10.78 9.69 -3.81
CA LYS A 171 -10.25 11.01 -4.18
C LYS A 171 -9.06 11.38 -3.30
N GLY A 172 -8.32 12.42 -3.68
CA GLY A 172 -7.24 12.95 -2.86
C GLY A 172 -5.98 12.08 -2.88
N ILE A 173 -5.81 11.24 -3.92
CA ILE A 173 -4.69 10.30 -4.01
C ILE A 173 -3.41 11.07 -4.34
N ARG A 174 -2.42 11.01 -3.43
CA ARG A 174 -1.03 11.38 -3.75
C ARG A 174 -0.40 10.26 -4.56
N LEU A 175 0.18 10.60 -5.71
CA LEU A 175 0.79 9.67 -6.65
C LEU A 175 2.24 10.07 -6.92
N GLY A 176 3.18 9.18 -6.61
CA GLY A 176 4.60 9.49 -6.67
C GLY A 176 5.51 8.32 -7.07
N PRO A 177 6.83 8.58 -7.22
CA PRO A 177 7.51 9.84 -6.87
C PRO A 177 7.38 10.93 -7.95
N THR A 178 6.84 10.62 -9.13
CA THR A 178 6.54 11.57 -10.20
C THR A 178 5.20 11.19 -10.82
N LEU A 179 4.50 12.13 -11.46
CA LEU A 179 3.32 11.77 -12.24
C LEU A 179 3.71 11.01 -13.54
N PRO A 180 2.84 10.13 -14.06
CA PRO A 180 3.11 9.41 -15.30
C PRO A 180 3.28 10.33 -16.52
N ALA A 181 4.36 10.11 -17.28
CA ALA A 181 4.68 10.90 -18.47
C ALA A 181 3.66 10.75 -19.62
N PHE A 182 2.84 9.69 -19.61
CA PHE A 182 1.78 9.49 -20.60
C PHE A 182 0.54 10.35 -20.34
N LEU A 183 0.47 11.08 -19.22
CA LEU A 183 -0.62 12.01 -18.94
C LEU A 183 -0.31 13.36 -19.59
N SER A 184 -1.09 13.74 -20.60
CA SER A 184 -1.01 15.09 -21.17
C SER A 184 -1.54 16.13 -20.15
N PRO A 185 -1.17 17.41 -20.27
CA PRO A 185 -1.67 18.46 -19.39
C PRO A 185 -3.21 18.50 -19.28
N ALA A 186 -3.91 18.27 -20.39
CA ALA A 186 -5.38 18.22 -20.39
C ALA A 186 -5.93 17.02 -19.58
N VAL A 187 -5.28 15.85 -19.68
CA VAL A 187 -5.68 14.67 -18.90
C VAL A 187 -5.37 14.87 -17.42
N ILE A 188 -4.22 15.48 -17.09
CA ILE A 188 -3.89 15.84 -15.70
C ILE A 188 -4.97 16.74 -15.11
N ASN A 189 -5.41 17.77 -15.83
CA ASN A 189 -6.46 18.68 -15.35
C ASN A 189 -7.78 17.93 -15.05
N VAL A 190 -8.20 17.01 -15.92
CA VAL A 190 -9.39 16.18 -15.67
C VAL A 190 -9.21 15.32 -14.41
N LEU A 191 -8.04 14.72 -14.22
CA LEU A 191 -7.75 13.89 -13.04
C LEU A 191 -7.76 14.71 -11.75
N VAL A 192 -7.21 15.93 -11.78
CA VAL A 192 -7.25 16.87 -10.64
C VAL A 192 -8.68 17.32 -10.36
N GLU A 193 -9.40 17.81 -11.36
CA GLU A 193 -10.75 18.36 -11.18
C GLU A 193 -11.78 17.32 -10.70
N LYS A 194 -11.68 16.08 -11.18
CA LYS A 194 -12.66 15.03 -10.86
C LYS A 194 -12.29 14.22 -9.62
N PHE A 195 -11.00 13.93 -9.45
CA PHE A 195 -10.52 12.97 -8.46
C PHE A 195 -9.53 13.55 -7.44
N ASP A 196 -9.16 14.83 -7.57
CA ASP A 196 -8.22 15.47 -6.64
C ASP A 196 -6.88 14.70 -6.54
N ILE A 197 -6.37 14.20 -7.68
CA ILE A 197 -5.05 13.57 -7.74
C ILE A 197 -3.97 14.61 -7.47
N LYS A 198 -3.00 14.26 -6.64
CA LYS A 198 -1.91 15.13 -6.19
C LYS A 198 -0.56 14.51 -6.53
N PRO A 199 0.43 15.29 -6.98
CA PRO A 199 1.81 14.84 -6.89
C PRO A 199 2.22 14.76 -5.41
N VAL A 200 3.22 13.94 -5.10
CA VAL A 200 3.92 14.03 -3.81
C VAL A 200 4.70 15.36 -3.71
N GLY A 201 4.76 15.94 -2.52
CA GLY A 201 5.49 17.15 -2.18
C GLY A 201 6.65 16.86 -1.22
N ASP A 202 6.85 17.73 -0.23
CA ASP A 202 7.80 17.49 0.85
C ASP A 202 7.18 16.65 1.98
N VAL A 203 8.00 15.81 2.62
CA VAL A 203 7.56 14.84 3.63
C VAL A 203 6.80 15.51 4.78
N ALA A 204 7.32 16.62 5.31
CA ALA A 204 6.72 17.28 6.47
C ALA A 204 5.33 17.86 6.14
N SER A 205 5.20 18.56 5.01
CA SER A 205 3.92 19.13 4.57
C SER A 205 2.92 18.04 4.21
N ASP A 206 3.36 16.98 3.53
CA ASP A 206 2.47 15.87 3.16
C ASP A 206 2.01 15.08 4.38
N VAL A 207 2.90 14.73 5.32
CA VAL A 207 2.48 14.08 6.58
C VAL A 207 1.45 14.94 7.32
N LYS A 208 1.67 16.26 7.40
CA LYS A 208 0.70 17.18 8.01
C LYS A 208 -0.64 17.19 7.28
N ALA A 209 -0.64 17.19 5.95
CA ALA A 209 -1.86 17.20 5.14
C ALA A 209 -2.60 15.85 5.20
N ILE A 210 -1.87 14.73 5.09
CA ILE A 210 -2.34 13.36 5.28
C ILE A 210 -3.07 13.25 6.62
N MET A 211 -2.43 13.66 7.72
CA MET A 211 -3.04 13.58 9.05
C MET A 211 -4.27 14.48 9.21
N ALA A 212 -4.34 15.57 8.45
CA ALA A 212 -5.50 16.47 8.40
C ALA A 212 -6.62 15.99 7.45
N GLY A 213 -6.46 14.85 6.76
CA GLY A 213 -7.44 14.37 5.78
C GLY A 213 -7.50 15.22 4.50
N ARG A 214 -6.35 15.79 4.09
CA ARG A 214 -6.23 16.67 2.93
C ARG A 214 -5.21 16.18 1.92
#